data_AF-H1RYT0-F1
#
_entry.id   AF-H1RYT0-F1
#
_cell.length_a   1.000
_cell.length_b   1.000
_cell.length_c   1.000
_cell.angle_alpha   90.00
_cell.angle_beta   90.00
_cell.angle_gamma   90.00
#
_symmetry.space_group_name_H-M   'P 1'
#
loop_
_entity.id
_entity.type
_entity.pdbx_description
1 polymer ?
#
loop_
_entity_poly.entity_id
_entity_poly.type
_entity_poly.pdbx_seq_one_letter_code
_entity_poly.pdbx_strand_id
1 'polypeptide(L)' 'MLYRNAMGQSWDGTGERPEWLQRAVNAGQTIDFFRVG' A
#
# COMPACT_ATOMS: atom_id res chain seq x y z
N MET A 1 11.35 -0.19 0.68
CA MET A 1 10.54 0.31 -0.45
C MET A 1 9.34 0.98 0.17
N LEU A 2 9.13 2.27 -0.06
CA LEU A 2 8.00 2.97 0.56
C LEU A 2 6.76 2.81 -0.32
N TYR A 3 5.59 2.72 0.31
CA TYR A 3 4.30 2.71 -0.35
C TYR A 3 3.43 3.80 0.25
N ARG A 4 2.64 4.51 -0.56
CA ARG A 4 1.75 5.58 -0.10
C ARG A 4 0.46 5.62 -0.91
N ASN A 5 -0.66 5.83 -0.23
CA ASN A 5 -1.95 6.07 -0.88
C ASN A 5 -2.31 7.56 -0.96
N ALA A 6 -3.39 7.88 -1.68
CA ALA A 6 -3.88 9.26 -1.85
C ALA A 6 -4.33 9.92 -0.54
N MET A 7 -4.60 9.14 0.51
CA MET A 7 -4.98 9.63 1.84
C MET A 7 -3.76 9.94 2.72
N GLY A 8 -2.54 9.83 2.17
CA GLY A 8 -1.28 10.10 2.89
C GLY A 8 -0.81 8.95 3.80
N GLN A 9 -1.53 7.83 3.85
CA GLN A 9 -1.10 6.66 4.62
C GLN A 9 0.09 6.02 3.92
N SER A 10 1.09 5.62 4.70
CA SER A 10 2.33 5.05 4.18
C SER A 10 2.64 3.68 4.81
N TRP A 11 3.36 2.85 4.08
CA TRP A 11 3.88 1.57 4.55
C TRP A 11 5.31 1.38 4.03
N ASP A 12 6.21 0.85 4.86
CA ASP A 12 7.64 0.74 4.53
C ASP A 12 8.04 -0.57 3.84
N GLY A 13 7.04 -1.42 3.56
CA GLY A 13 7.25 -2.74 2.97
C GLY A 13 7.56 -3.83 4.00
N THR A 14 7.54 -3.50 5.30
CA THR A 14 7.88 -4.42 6.38
C THR A 14 6.68 -4.71 7.28
N GLY A 15 6.64 -5.91 7.86
CA GLY A 15 5.54 -6.33 8.73
C GLY A 15 4.23 -6.59 7.99
N GLU A 16 3.11 -6.52 8.72
CA GLU A 16 1.78 -6.75 8.18
C GLU A 16 1.34 -5.59 7.28
N ARG A 17 0.66 -5.90 6.18
CA ARG A 17 0.10 -4.87 5.31
C ARG A 17 -1.00 -4.11 6.06
N PRO A 18 -0.97 -2.77 6.08
CA PRO A 18 -2.02 -2.00 6.73
C PRO A 18 -3.36 -2.20 6.02
N GLU A 19 -4.45 -1.96 6.75
CA GLU A 19 -5.82 -2.21 6.29
C GLU A 19 -6.13 -1.58 4.92
N TRP A 20 -5.69 -0.33 4.71
CA TRP A 20 -5.90 0.39 3.44
C TRP A 20 -5.28 -0.34 2.25
N LEU A 21 -4.11 -0.95 2.45
CA LEU A 21 -3.39 -1.66 1.41
C LEU A 21 -4.01 -3.04 1.17
N GLN A 22 -4.41 -3.72 2.25
CA GLN A 22 -5.12 -5.00 2.15
C GLN A 22 -6.46 -4.84 1.41
N ARG A 23 -7.23 -3.79 1.71
CA ARG A 23 -8.49 -3.48 1.00
C ARG A 23 -8.24 -3.22 -0.49
N ALA A 24 -7.23 -2.42 -0.84
CA ALA A 24 -6.91 -2.13 -2.23
C ALA A 24 -6.51 -3.39 -3.00
N VAL A 25 -5.66 -4.24 -2.41
CA VAL A 25 -5.26 -5.52 -3.01
C VAL A 25 -6.45 -6.47 -3.15
N ASN A 26 -7.32 -6.56 -2.14
CA ASN A 26 -8.55 -7.35 -2.22
C ASN A 26 -9.52 -6.82 -3.29
N ALA A 27 -9.47 -5.52 -3.61
CA ALA A 27 -10.22 -4.91 -4.70
C ALA A 27 -9.54 -5.08 -6.09
N GLY A 28 -8.43 -5.82 -6.17
CA GLY A 28 -7.73 -6.14 -7.42
C GLY A 28 -6.62 -5.16 -7.80
N GLN A 29 -6.29 -4.17 -6.96
CA GLN A 29 -5.14 -3.30 -7.20
C GLN A 29 -3.82 -4.04 -6.90
N THR A 30 -2.76 -3.71 -7.65
CA THR A 30 -1.43 -4.23 -7.36
C THR A 30 -0.73 -3.35 -6.32
N ILE A 31 0.13 -3.95 -5.50
CA ILE A 31 0.88 -3.22 -4.47
C ILE A 31 1.85 -2.19 -5.07
N ASP A 32 2.41 -2.47 -6.25
CA ASP A 32 3.30 -1.56 -6.99
C ASP A 32 2.60 -0.25 -7.38
N PHE A 33 1.27 -0.23 -7.52
CA PHE A 33 0.52 1.01 -7.75
C PHE A 33 0.77 2.05 -6.64
N PHE A 34 1.01 1.59 -5.42
CA PHE A 34 1.25 2.44 -4.26
C PHE A 34 2.74 2.71 -4.01
N ARG A 35 3.64 2.10 -4.78
CA ARG A 35 5.08 2.21 -4.53
C ARG A 35 5.56 3.62 -4.82
N VAL A 36 6.26 4.19 -3.86
CA VAL A 36 6.97 5.45 -3.98
C VAL A 36 8.40 5.13 -4.40
N GLY A 37 8.82 5.76 -5.50
CA GLY A 37 10.19 5.68 -6.04
C GLY A 37 11.23 6.29 -5.13
#